data_AF-A0A3P1V7T7-F1
#
_entry.id   AF-A0A3P1V7T7-F1
#
_cell.length_a   1.000
_cell.length_b   1.000
_cell.length_c   1.000
_cell.angle_alpha   90.00
_cell.angle_beta   90.00
_cell.angle_gamma   90.00
#
_symmetry.space_group_name_H-M   'P 1'
#
loop_
_entity.id
_entity.type
_entity.pdbx_description
1 polymer ?
#
loop_
_entity_poly.entity_id
_entity_poly.type
_entity_poly.pdbx_seq_one_letter_code
_entity_poly.pdbx_strand_id
1 'polypeptide(L)' 'MTNRQDFDLAKARAENFGSWLNEAYGIMLDFSLEDKFDCYSIEEQNQLERVLEVLTDFSDMWDKGQIILVSKEREVQA' A
#
# COMPACT_ATOMS: atom_id res chain seq x y z
N MET A 1 -17.64 27.41 -15.50
CA MET A 1 -17.40 26.74 -14.20
C MET A 1 -16.79 25.39 -14.51
N THR A 2 -15.52 25.18 -14.18
CA THR A 2 -14.87 23.87 -14.28
C THR A 2 -15.43 22.99 -13.18
N ASN A 3 -16.15 21.93 -13.55
CA ASN A 3 -16.53 20.87 -12.62
C ASN A 3 -15.24 20.25 -12.06
N ARG A 4 -14.81 20.66 -10.87
CA ARG A 4 -13.85 19.88 -10.09
C ARG A 4 -14.61 18.64 -9.65
N GLN A 5 -14.37 17.51 -10.32
CA GLN A 5 -14.68 16.23 -9.71
C GLN A 5 -13.79 16.12 -8.48
N ASP A 6 -14.42 16.06 -7.30
CA ASP A 6 -13.71 15.75 -6.07
C ASP A 6 -13.04 14.37 -6.24
N PHE A 7 -11.78 14.28 -5.83
CA PHE A 7 -11.04 13.02 -5.89
C PHE A 7 -11.65 12.05 -4.89
N ASP A 8 -12.30 11.00 -5.39
CA ASP A 8 -12.87 9.94 -4.58
C ASP A 8 -11.76 8.98 -4.12
N LEU A 9 -11.19 9.30 -2.96
CA LEU A 9 -10.13 8.52 -2.34
C LEU A 9 -10.58 7.09 -2.01
N ALA A 10 -11.83 6.88 -1.61
CA ALA A 10 -12.34 5.55 -1.29
C ALA A 10 -12.39 4.66 -2.53
N LYS A 11 -12.86 5.22 -3.65
CA LYS A 11 -12.84 4.54 -4.94
C LYS A 11 -11.42 4.22 -5.39
N ALA A 12 -10.50 5.18 -5.31
CA ALA A 12 -9.11 4.98 -5.70
C ALA A 12 -8.43 3.87 -4.89
N ARG A 13 -8.64 3.83 -3.56
CA ARG A 13 -8.15 2.75 -2.68
C ARG A 13 -8.69 1.40 -3.12
N ALA A 14 -10.00 1.27 -3.37
CA ALA A 14 -10.60 0.01 -3.77
C ALA A 14 -10.07 -0.50 -5.12
N GLU A 15 -9.90 0.39 -6.10
CA GLU A 15 -9.40 0.04 -7.44
C GLU A 15 -7.91 -0.32 -7.43
N ASN A 16 -7.11 0.27 -6.54
CA ASN A 16 -5.65 0.13 -6.56
C ASN A 16 -5.07 -0.64 -5.38
N PHE A 17 -5.90 -1.13 -4.44
CA PHE A 17 -5.48 -1.75 -3.18
C PHE A 17 -4.32 -2.75 -3.37
N GLY A 18 -4.53 -3.76 -4.22
CA GLY A 18 -3.53 -4.80 -4.45
C GLY A 18 -2.25 -4.28 -5.12
N SER A 19 -2.38 -3.32 -6.05
CA SER A 19 -1.23 -2.74 -6.75
C SER A 19 -0.36 -1.90 -5.81
N TRP A 20 -0.98 -1.02 -5.01
CA TRP A 20 -0.25 -0.17 -4.07
C TRP A 20 0.39 -0.99 -2.95
N LEU A 21 -0.29 -2.02 -2.46
CA LEU A 21 0.29 -2.91 -1.45
C LEU A 21 1.50 -3.69 -2.02
N ASN A 22 1.40 -4.14 -3.27
CA ASN A 22 2.51 -4.84 -3.94
C ASN A 22 3.70 -3.92 -4.25
N GLU A 23 3.45 -2.67 -4.67
CA GLU A 23 4.48 -1.65 -4.85
C GLU A 23 5.19 -1.35 -3.53
N ALA A 24 4.43 -1.11 -2.46
CA ALA A 24 4.96 -0.85 -1.13
C ALA A 24 5.82 -2.01 -0.61
N TYR A 25 5.37 -3.24 -0.82
CA TYR A 25 6.13 -4.45 -0.49
C TYR A 25 7.44 -4.55 -1.28
N GLY A 26 7.40 -4.32 -2.60
CA GLY A 26 8.58 -4.36 -3.46
C GLY A 26 9.65 -3.36 -3.02
N ILE A 27 9.25 -2.11 -2.77
CA ILE A 27 10.16 -1.06 -2.29
C ILE A 27 10.78 -1.47 -0.94
N MET A 28 9.97 -1.91 0.02
CA MET A 28 10.50 -2.34 1.32
C MET A 28 11.45 -3.54 1.21
N LEU A 29 11.18 -4.45 0.28
CA LEU A 29 12.06 -5.59 0.03
C LEU A 29 13.40 -5.15 -0.53
N ASP A 30 13.41 -4.28 -1.54
CA ASP A 30 14.64 -3.74 -2.12
C ASP A 30 15.48 -3.02 -1.05
N PHE A 31 14.85 -2.18 -0.23
CA PHE A 31 15.52 -1.49 0.87
C PHE A 31 16.05 -2.44 1.95
N SER A 32 15.35 -3.54 2.23
CA SER A 32 15.82 -4.53 3.21
C SER A 32 17.06 -5.30 2.76
N LEU A 33 17.32 -5.33 1.45
CA LEU A 33 18.49 -5.98 0.86
C LEU A 33 19.67 -5.01 0.71
N GLU A 34 19.40 -3.71 0.68
CA GLU A 34 20.41 -2.67 0.70
C GLU A 34 20.88 -2.45 2.14
N ASP A 35 22.05 -3.00 2.49
CA ASP A 35 22.73 -2.84 3.79
C ASP A 35 23.21 -1.39 4.01
N LYS A 36 22.29 -0.43 4.00
CA LYS A 36 22.50 1.02 3.98
C LYS A 36 21.41 1.74 4.77
N PHE A 37 21.24 1.42 6.05
CA PHE A 37 20.27 2.12 6.90
C PHE A 37 20.60 3.61 7.15
N ASP A 38 21.83 4.04 6.87
CA ASP A 38 22.34 5.34 7.31
C ASP A 38 22.55 6.37 6.18
N CYS A 39 22.34 5.99 4.91
CA CYS A 39 22.84 6.74 3.75
C CYS A 39 21.82 6.98 2.62
N TYR A 40 20.52 7.06 2.93
CA TYR A 40 19.50 7.26 1.89
C TYR A 40 19.55 8.66 1.26
N SER A 41 19.58 8.69 -0.06
CA SER A 41 19.34 9.88 -0.88
C SER A 41 17.91 10.40 -0.68
N ILE A 42 17.67 11.65 -1.11
CA ILE A 42 16.33 12.28 -1.03
C ILE A 42 15.29 11.48 -1.80
N GLU A 43 15.66 10.88 -2.93
CA GLU A 43 14.72 10.07 -3.74
C GLU A 43 14.32 8.79 -3.00
N GLU A 44 15.28 8.11 -2.39
CA GLU A 44 15.04 6.91 -1.57
C GLU A 44 14.16 7.25 -0.36
N GLN A 45 14.38 8.40 0.28
CA GLN A 45 13.54 8.88 1.38
C GLN A 45 12.10 9.12 0.91
N ASN A 46 11.90 9.78 -0.23
CA ASN A 46 10.56 10.01 -0.80
C ASN A 46 9.84 8.68 -1.11
N GLN A 47 10.57 7.66 -1.57
CA GLN A 47 10.00 6.33 -1.80
C GLN A 47 9.53 5.70 -0.48
N LEU A 48 10.36 5.74 0.56
CA LEU A 48 9.99 5.23 1.90
C LEU A 48 8.81 5.98 2.50
N GLU A 49 8.74 7.31 2.35
CA GLU A 49 7.60 8.10 2.79
C GLU A 49 6.30 7.65 2.10
N ARG A 50 6.33 7.43 0.78
CA ARG A 50 5.18 6.90 0.03
C ARG A 50 4.75 5.51 0.51
N VAL A 51 5.72 4.63 0.81
CA VAL A 51 5.42 3.31 1.40
C VAL A 51 4.70 3.48 2.74
N LEU A 52 5.24 4.34 3.62
CA LEU A 52 4.67 4.58 4.94
C LEU A 52 3.24 5.13 4.86
N GLU A 53 2.99 6.06 3.93
CA GLU A 53 1.65 6.57 3.67
C GLU A 53 0.68 5.45 3.28
N VAL A 54 1.05 4.61 2.29
CA VAL A 54 0.21 3.49 1.83
C VAL A 54 -0.06 2.49 2.96
N LEU A 55 0.96 2.11 3.71
CA LEU A 55 0.80 1.14 4.81
C LEU A 55 -0.04 1.69 5.96
N THR A 56 0.13 2.98 6.29
CA THR A 56 -0.69 3.64 7.32
C THR A 56 -2.15 3.69 6.89
N ASP A 57 -2.39 4.05 5.63
CA ASP A 57 -3.72 4.13 5.05
C ASP A 57 -4.45 2.78 5.10
N PHE A 58 -3.77 1.72 4.68
CA PHE A 58 -4.35 0.38 4.68
C PHE A 58 -4.49 -0.22 6.08
N SER A 59 -3.61 0.16 7.02
CA SER A 59 -3.77 -0.24 8.43
C SER A 59 -5.02 0.39 9.03
N ASP A 60 -5.28 1.68 8.79
CA ASP A 60 -6.51 2.35 9.23
C ASP A 60 -7.77 1.72 8.60
N MET A 61 -7.70 1.36 7.31
CA MET A 61 -8.79 0.63 6.64
C MET A 61 -9.01 -0.76 7.25
N TRP A 62 -7.95 -1.47 7.59
CA TRP A 62 -8.02 -2.78 8.26
C TRP A 62 -8.70 -2.66 9.63
N ASP A 63 -8.25 -1.71 10.46
CA ASP A 63 -8.80 -1.46 11.79
C ASP A 63 -10.27 -1.07 11.76
N LYS A 64 -10.71 -0.39 10.67
CA LYS A 64 -12.11 -0.04 10.42
C LYS A 64 -12.93 -1.17 9.79
N GLY A 65 -12.35 -2.34 9.54
CA GLY A 65 -13.02 -3.48 8.92
C GLY A 65 -13.38 -3.29 7.45
N GLN A 66 -12.69 -2.37 6.76
CA GLN A 66 -12.93 -2.06 5.34
C GLN A 66 -12.17 -2.99 4.39
N ILE A 67 -11.24 -3.79 4.92
CA ILE A 67 -10.51 -4.82 4.19
C ILE A 67 -11.05 -6.18 4.61
N ILE A 68 -11.56 -6.96 3.65
CA ILE A 68 -11.99 -8.35 3.87
C ILE A 68 -10.99 -9.26 3.15
N LEU A 69 -10.19 -10.01 3.91
CA LEU A 69 -9.33 -11.04 3.36
C LEU A 69 -10.11 -12.36 3.25
N VAL A 70 -10.23 -12.88 2.04
CA VAL A 70 -10.74 -14.24 1.82
C VAL A 70 -9.55 -15.19 1.88
N SER A 71 -9.41 -15.90 3.01
CA SER A 71 -8.46 -17.01 3.10
C SER A 71 -8.87 -18.10 2.11
N LYS A 72 -7.98 -18.49 1.20
CA LYS A 72 -8.18 -19.60 0.26
C LYS A 72 -7.96 -20.96 0.96
N GLU A 73 -8.41 -21.12 2.20
CA GLU A 73 -8.28 -22.36 2.99
C GLU A 73 -9.43 -23.36 2.77
N ARG A 74 -10.36 -23.11 1.84
CA ARG A 74 -11.42 -24.06 1.46
C ARG A 74 -11.43 -24.40 -0.03
N GLU A 75 -10.34 -24.98 -0.52
CA GLU A 75 -10.38 -25.88 -1.68
C GLU A 75 -9.58 -27.17 -1.40
N VAL A 76 -9.52 -27.62 -0.14
CA VAL A 76 -9.17 -29.03 0.12
C VAL A 76 -10.38 -29.84 -0.34
N GLN A 77 -10.24 -30.39 -1.55
CA GLN A 77 -11.21 -31.24 -2.22
C GLN A 77 -11.68 -32.36 -1.28
N ALA A 78 -13.00 -32.57 -1.27
CA ALA A 78 -13.72 -33.61 -0.55
C ALA A 78 -13.30 -35.03 -0.98
#